data_AF-G0AFK9-F1
#
_entry.id   AF-G0AFK9-F1
#
_cell.length_a   1.000
_cell.length_b   1.000
_cell.length_c   1.000
_cell.angle_alpha   90.00
_cell.angle_beta   90.00
_cell.angle_gamma   90.00
#
_symmetry.space_group_name_H-M   'P 1'
#
loop_
_entity.id
_entity.type
_entity.pdbx_description
1 polymer ?
#
loop_
_entity_poly.entity_id
_entity_poly.type
_entity_poly.pdbx_seq_one_letter_code
_entity_poly.pdbx_strand_id
1 'polypeptide(L)'
;MPRQATESPKSRRTLQASKTAAKMLRPGRTEVRPHRFCLAYSITGTFMTQSTPRVADHPAHPQFLSRWSPRAYANDEISEQELLTILEAARWAPSSYNSQPWRFVFARRGTPHWTKLLGLLNEFNRSWAENASALVIVLSKTTFAPPGSTEEVAMPTHSFDAGSAWGYLALQASLSGWHAHGMAGFDKEKTRTELGVPANFAIEAAVAIGKIGDKAMLPEGLRSKEEPSPRLPLQALVSEGTFKG
;
A
#
# COMPACT_ATOMS: atom_id res chain seq x y z
N MET A 1 -58.44 8.81 18.27
CA MET A 1 -59.41 8.23 17.31
C MET A 1 -59.97 9.34 16.43
N PRO A 2 -59.47 9.54 15.20
CA PRO A 2 -60.20 10.28 14.15
C PRO A 2 -60.57 9.34 12.98
N ARG A 3 -61.76 9.55 12.39
CA ARG A 3 -62.30 8.82 11.22
C ARG A 3 -62.07 9.62 9.91
N GLN A 4 -61.57 8.89 8.91
CA GLN A 4 -61.80 8.87 7.44
C GLN A 4 -62.39 10.14 6.77
N ALA A 5 -61.73 10.79 5.80
CA ALA A 5 -61.33 10.42 4.41
C ALA A 5 -62.43 10.60 3.36
N THR A 6 -62.21 11.51 2.39
CA THR A 6 -62.78 11.45 1.02
C THR A 6 -61.86 12.18 0.00
N GLU A 7 -61.63 11.51 -1.13
CA GLU A 7 -60.84 11.93 -2.30
C GLU A 7 -61.68 12.74 -3.32
N SER A 8 -61.00 13.43 -4.25
CA SER A 8 -61.56 14.21 -5.36
C SER A 8 -61.15 13.63 -6.73
N PRO A 9 -62.04 13.52 -7.74
CA PRO A 9 -61.76 12.81 -8.99
C PRO A 9 -61.38 13.70 -10.19
N LYS A 10 -60.56 13.09 -11.06
CA LYS A 10 -60.07 13.54 -12.38
C LYS A 10 -61.18 13.77 -13.41
N SER A 11 -61.05 14.81 -14.25
CA SER A 11 -61.85 14.98 -15.47
C SER A 11 -61.09 14.50 -16.72
N ARG A 12 -61.75 13.62 -17.48
CA ARG A 12 -61.37 13.11 -18.80
C ARG A 12 -61.78 14.11 -19.89
N ARG A 13 -60.99 14.22 -20.96
CA ARG A 13 -61.48 14.62 -22.30
C ARG A 13 -61.14 13.54 -23.31
N THR A 14 -62.15 13.25 -24.13
CA THR A 14 -62.27 12.17 -25.11
C THR A 14 -61.81 12.59 -26.52
N LEU A 15 -61.45 11.57 -27.29
CA LEU A 15 -61.06 11.49 -28.70
C LEU A 15 -61.95 12.25 -29.70
N GLN A 16 -61.33 12.71 -30.78
CA GLN A 16 -61.88 12.54 -32.14
C GLN A 16 -60.77 12.28 -33.16
N ALA A 17 -60.95 11.26 -33.98
CA ALA A 17 -59.98 10.70 -34.92
C ALA A 17 -60.19 11.25 -36.34
N SER A 18 -59.11 11.29 -37.14
CA SER A 18 -59.17 11.38 -38.60
C SER A 18 -58.09 10.49 -39.22
N LYS A 19 -58.51 9.64 -40.17
CA LYS A 19 -57.73 8.64 -40.89
C LYS A 19 -57.10 9.25 -42.15
N THR A 20 -55.82 9.00 -42.44
CA THR A 20 -55.35 8.73 -43.81
C THR A 20 -54.04 7.95 -43.76
N ALA A 21 -53.91 6.93 -44.61
CA ALA A 21 -52.76 6.03 -44.69
C ALA A 21 -51.82 6.36 -45.87
N ALA A 22 -50.55 5.98 -45.67
CA ALA A 22 -49.53 5.58 -46.64
C ALA A 22 -48.89 6.61 -47.60
N LYS A 23 -47.59 6.91 -47.39
CA LYS A 23 -46.53 6.57 -48.38
C LYS A 23 -45.10 6.74 -47.81
N MET A 24 -44.21 5.92 -48.35
CA MET A 24 -42.78 5.73 -48.13
C MET A 24 -41.93 7.00 -47.91
N LEU A 25 -40.91 6.90 -47.04
CA LEU A 25 -39.49 7.18 -47.32
C LEU A 25 -38.67 7.01 -46.02
N ARG A 26 -37.69 6.09 -46.01
CA ARG A 26 -36.71 5.95 -44.93
C ARG A 26 -35.58 6.96 -45.13
N PRO A 27 -35.03 7.58 -44.07
CA PRO A 27 -33.64 8.02 -44.07
C PRO A 27 -32.79 7.27 -43.03
N GLY A 28 -31.49 7.23 -43.30
CA GLY A 28 -30.54 6.24 -42.84
C GLY A 28 -30.28 6.20 -41.33
N ARG A 29 -30.06 4.98 -40.83
CA ARG A 29 -29.33 4.77 -39.57
C ARG A 29 -27.85 5.03 -39.83
N THR A 30 -27.31 6.03 -39.16
CA THR A 30 -25.87 6.16 -38.95
C THR A 30 -25.39 4.97 -38.11
N GLU A 31 -24.56 4.14 -38.72
CA GLU A 31 -23.92 3.00 -38.09
C GLU A 31 -22.77 3.53 -37.20
N VAL A 32 -23.01 3.65 -35.89
CA VAL A 32 -21.96 3.97 -34.93
C VAL A 32 -21.14 2.70 -34.71
N ARG A 33 -19.96 2.63 -35.34
CA ARG A 33 -18.97 1.58 -35.07
C ARG A 33 -18.42 1.77 -33.65
N PRO A 34 -18.46 0.76 -32.76
CA PRO A 34 -17.71 0.85 -31.52
C PRO A 34 -16.23 0.65 -31.85
N HIS A 35 -15.41 1.69 -31.64
CA HIS A 35 -13.96 1.53 -31.56
C HIS A 35 -13.61 0.71 -30.31
N ARG A 36 -13.60 -0.62 -30.46
CA ARG A 36 -12.89 -1.51 -29.55
C ARG A 36 -11.40 -1.42 -29.86
N PHE A 37 -10.72 -0.43 -29.30
CA PHE A 37 -9.29 -0.54 -29.02
C PHE A 37 -9.15 -1.18 -27.65
N CYS A 38 -9.31 -2.51 -27.60
CA CYS A 38 -8.82 -3.28 -26.47
C CYS A 38 -7.33 -3.51 -26.74
N LEU A 39 -6.48 -2.60 -26.26
CA LEU A 39 -5.04 -2.81 -26.28
C LEU A 39 -4.77 -3.91 -25.25
N ALA A 40 -4.61 -5.15 -25.72
CA ALA A 40 -4.07 -6.23 -24.91
C ALA A 40 -2.63 -5.85 -24.55
N TYR A 41 -2.44 -5.28 -23.36
CA TYR A 41 -1.11 -5.12 -22.79
C TYR A 41 -0.62 -6.53 -22.46
N SER A 42 0.20 -7.08 -23.35
CA SER A 42 0.97 -8.30 -23.06
C SER A 42 1.95 -7.95 -21.95
N ILE A 43 1.65 -8.38 -20.72
CA ILE A 43 2.59 -8.30 -19.60
C ILE A 43 3.66 -9.38 -19.86
N THR A 44 4.59 -9.10 -20.76
CA THR A 44 5.83 -9.87 -20.92
C THR A 44 6.92 -9.36 -19.97
N GLY A 45 6.52 -8.88 -18.79
CA GLY A 45 7.45 -8.74 -17.67
C GLY A 45 7.56 -10.10 -16.99
N THR A 46 8.67 -10.79 -17.18
CA THR A 46 9.03 -11.93 -16.33
C THR A 46 9.22 -11.39 -14.91
N PHE A 47 8.16 -11.37 -14.11
CA PHE A 47 8.28 -11.16 -12.68
C PHE A 47 9.07 -12.34 -12.12
N MET A 48 10.33 -12.11 -11.78
CA MET A 48 11.16 -13.12 -11.14
C MET A 48 10.62 -13.36 -9.74
N THR A 49 9.74 -14.34 -9.60
CA THR A 49 9.37 -14.87 -8.29
C THR A 49 10.56 -15.61 -7.72
N GLN A 50 11.22 -15.01 -6.72
CA GLN A 50 12.32 -15.69 -6.02
C GLN A 50 11.79 -16.98 -5.38
N SER A 51 12.56 -18.06 -5.49
CA SER A 51 12.24 -19.34 -4.85
C SER A 51 12.17 -19.16 -3.33
N THR A 52 11.13 -19.72 -2.72
CA THR A 52 10.88 -19.62 -1.27
C THR A 52 10.62 -21.01 -0.71
N PRO A 53 11.20 -21.38 0.44
CA PRO A 53 10.94 -22.67 1.09
C PRO A 53 9.55 -22.71 1.78
N ARG A 54 8.85 -21.58 1.85
CA ARG A 54 7.54 -21.48 2.48
C ARG A 54 6.47 -22.12 1.60
N VAL A 55 5.51 -22.77 2.24
CA VAL A 55 4.30 -23.35 1.62
C VAL A 55 3.09 -22.69 2.26
N ALA A 56 2.11 -22.29 1.45
CA ALA A 56 0.83 -21.76 1.93
C ALA A 56 -0.23 -22.86 1.95
N ASP A 57 -1.11 -22.82 2.94
CA ASP A 57 -2.23 -23.76 3.09
C ASP A 57 -3.34 -23.54 2.03
N HIS A 58 -3.32 -22.39 1.37
CA HIS A 58 -4.29 -21.93 0.38
C HIS A 58 -3.57 -21.30 -0.82
N PRO A 59 -4.20 -21.20 -2.01
CA PRO A 59 -3.56 -20.72 -3.24
C PRO A 59 -3.38 -19.19 -3.26
N ALA A 60 -2.62 -18.65 -2.31
CA ALA A 60 -2.20 -17.27 -2.30
C ALA A 60 -1.17 -17.00 -3.42
N HIS A 61 -1.15 -15.79 -3.96
CA HIS A 61 -0.18 -15.41 -4.99
C HIS A 61 1.26 -15.58 -4.45
N PRO A 62 2.20 -16.20 -5.21
CA PRO A 62 3.55 -16.52 -4.73
C PRO A 62 4.33 -15.32 -4.17
N GLN A 63 4.07 -14.12 -4.70
CA GLN A 63 4.67 -12.86 -4.22
C GLN A 63 4.59 -12.69 -2.70
N PHE A 64 3.48 -13.10 -2.06
CA PHE A 64 3.30 -12.96 -0.62
C PHE A 64 4.22 -13.89 0.19
N LEU A 65 4.66 -15.00 -0.39
CA LEU A 65 5.58 -15.96 0.22
C LEU A 65 7.05 -15.64 -0.10
N SER A 66 7.30 -15.15 -1.32
CA SER A 66 8.64 -14.75 -1.79
C SER A 66 9.15 -13.51 -1.07
N ARG A 67 8.28 -12.54 -0.75
CA ARG A 67 8.68 -11.38 0.06
C ARG A 67 9.09 -11.83 1.46
N TRP A 68 10.28 -11.43 1.88
CA TRP A 68 10.79 -11.62 3.24
C TRP A 68 11.68 -10.44 3.64
N SER A 69 12.27 -10.50 4.83
CA SER A 69 13.00 -9.37 5.43
C SER A 69 14.40 -9.84 5.84
N PRO A 70 15.34 -9.94 4.88
CA PRO A 70 16.75 -10.27 5.14
C PRO A 70 17.44 -9.16 5.93
N ARG A 71 18.62 -9.44 6.46
CA ARG A 71 19.52 -8.45 7.06
C ARG A 71 20.86 -8.36 6.32
N ALA A 72 21.26 -9.41 5.60
CA ALA A 72 22.48 -9.42 4.81
C ALA A 72 22.24 -8.64 3.52
N TYR A 73 22.79 -7.43 3.45
CA TYR A 73 22.70 -6.58 2.27
C TYR A 73 24.06 -6.46 1.56
N ALA A 74 24.03 -6.42 0.23
CA ALA A 74 25.21 -6.44 -0.64
C ALA A 74 25.89 -5.06 -0.87
N ASN A 75 25.52 -4.03 -0.11
CA ASN A 75 26.06 -2.67 -0.25
C ASN A 75 25.83 -1.98 -1.60
N ASP A 76 25.00 -2.54 -2.49
CA ASP A 76 24.62 -1.90 -3.75
C ASP A 76 24.05 -0.49 -3.51
N GLU A 77 24.28 0.40 -4.47
CA GLU A 77 23.56 1.66 -4.55
C GLU A 77 22.18 1.44 -5.18
N ILE A 78 21.18 2.19 -4.70
CA ILE A 78 19.87 2.28 -5.32
C ILE A 78 19.73 3.65 -5.99
N SER A 79 19.26 3.69 -7.23
CA SER A 79 18.97 4.96 -7.89
C SER A 79 17.79 5.65 -7.21
N GLU A 80 17.69 6.96 -7.38
CA GLU A 80 16.52 7.70 -6.91
C GLU A 80 15.23 7.19 -7.56
N GLN A 81 15.27 6.91 -8.87
CA GLN A 81 14.12 6.42 -9.60
C GLN A 81 13.61 5.08 -9.06
N GLU A 82 14.50 4.13 -8.76
CA GLU A 82 14.11 2.84 -8.16
C GLU A 82 13.48 3.02 -6.78
N LEU A 83 14.08 3.83 -5.91
CA LEU A 83 13.52 4.10 -4.58
C LEU A 83 12.16 4.80 -4.66
N LEU A 84 12.02 5.79 -5.55
CA LEU A 84 10.75 6.48 -5.76
C LEU A 84 9.69 5.56 -6.37
N THR A 85 10.08 4.58 -7.20
CA THR A 85 9.15 3.56 -7.71
C THR A 85 8.58 2.70 -6.56
N ILE A 86 9.43 2.33 -5.60
CA ILE A 86 9.03 1.60 -4.39
C ILE A 86 8.06 2.43 -3.53
N LEU A 87 8.36 3.71 -3.34
CA LEU A 87 7.50 4.63 -2.58
C LEU A 87 6.20 5.00 -3.32
N GLU A 88 6.21 5.01 -4.65
CA GLU A 88 5.01 5.22 -5.47
C GLU A 88 4.01 4.07 -5.27
N ALA A 89 4.47 2.83 -5.19
CA ALA A 89 3.59 1.72 -4.81
C ALA A 89 2.99 1.93 -3.42
N ALA A 90 3.79 2.39 -2.44
CA ALA A 90 3.29 2.71 -1.10
C ALA A 90 2.20 3.80 -1.13
N ARG A 91 2.33 4.80 -2.02
CA ARG A 91 1.36 5.88 -2.20
C ARG A 91 -0.03 5.38 -2.63
N TRP A 92 -0.09 4.27 -3.37
CA TRP A 92 -1.32 3.66 -3.87
C TRP A 92 -2.04 2.76 -2.87
N ALA A 93 -1.57 2.65 -1.64
CA ALA A 93 -2.31 1.92 -0.60
C ALA A 93 -3.69 2.56 -0.34
N PRO A 94 -4.70 1.77 0.04
CA PRO A 94 -5.98 2.31 0.49
C PRO A 94 -5.84 2.97 1.87
N SER A 95 -6.73 3.93 2.16
CA SER A 95 -6.85 4.53 3.49
C SER A 95 -8.28 4.97 3.76
N SER A 96 -8.65 5.03 5.03
CA SER A 96 -9.95 5.57 5.44
C SER A 96 -10.10 7.02 4.96
N TYR A 97 -11.26 7.34 4.40
CA TYR A 97 -11.57 8.62 3.71
C TYR A 97 -10.61 9.01 2.59
N ASN A 98 -9.78 8.09 2.09
CA ASN A 98 -8.64 8.40 1.21
C ASN A 98 -7.73 9.48 1.82
N SER A 99 -7.61 9.51 3.15
CA SER A 99 -6.86 10.52 3.90
C SER A 99 -5.35 10.47 3.67
N GLN A 100 -4.83 9.30 3.21
CA GLN A 100 -3.43 9.07 2.87
C GLN A 100 -2.49 9.59 3.98
N PRO A 101 -2.60 9.07 5.22
CA PRO A 101 -1.92 9.65 6.37
C PRO A 101 -0.40 9.46 6.34
N TRP A 102 0.10 8.49 5.56
CA TRP A 102 1.52 8.14 5.50
C TRP A 102 2.40 9.28 4.99
N ARG A 103 3.56 9.46 5.61
CA ARG A 103 4.67 10.26 5.07
C ARG A 103 5.95 9.44 5.16
N PHE A 104 6.86 9.67 4.23
CA PHE A 104 8.12 8.95 4.13
C PHE A 104 9.26 9.95 4.13
N VAL A 105 10.23 9.77 5.03
CA VAL A 105 11.51 10.49 4.98
C VAL A 105 12.58 9.46 4.62
N PHE A 106 13.35 9.68 3.55
CA PHE A 106 14.29 8.69 3.07
C PHE A 106 15.69 9.26 2.86
N ALA A 107 16.67 8.36 2.84
CA ALA A 107 18.03 8.64 2.41
C ALA A 107 18.58 7.43 1.64
N ARG A 108 19.31 7.71 0.58
CA ARG A 108 20.05 6.68 -0.18
C ARG A 108 21.47 6.59 0.36
N ARG A 109 22.07 5.41 0.32
CA ARG A 109 23.51 5.23 0.57
C ARG A 109 24.31 6.21 -0.28
N GLY A 110 25.39 6.76 0.29
CA GLY A 110 26.28 7.70 -0.40
C GLY A 110 25.72 9.12 -0.55
N THR A 111 24.49 9.40 -0.10
CA THR A 111 23.91 10.75 -0.14
C THR A 111 24.08 11.49 1.20
N PRO A 112 24.03 12.84 1.22
CA PRO A 112 24.30 13.63 2.43
C PRO A 112 23.42 13.29 3.65
N HIS A 113 22.22 12.72 3.43
CA HIS A 113 21.28 12.39 4.50
C HIS A 113 21.47 10.99 5.08
N TRP A 114 22.33 10.15 4.49
CA TRP A 114 22.55 8.76 4.92
C TRP A 114 22.96 8.67 6.38
N THR A 115 24.03 9.39 6.75
CA THR A 115 24.58 9.37 8.12
C THR A 115 23.54 9.84 9.14
N LYS A 116 22.69 10.80 8.77
CA LYS A 116 21.60 11.26 9.64
C LYS A 116 20.60 10.13 9.92
N LEU A 117 20.04 9.49 8.89
CA LEU A 117 19.02 8.46 9.06
C LEU A 117 19.59 7.18 9.69
N LEU A 118 20.78 6.75 9.28
CA LEU A 118 21.48 5.63 9.92
C LEU A 118 21.74 5.95 11.41
N GLY A 119 22.05 7.21 11.69
CA GLY A 119 22.21 7.83 13.00
C GLY A 119 21.02 7.70 13.97
N LEU A 120 19.82 7.40 13.46
CA LEU A 120 18.59 7.24 14.24
C LEU A 120 18.38 5.79 14.72
N LEU A 121 18.97 4.82 14.03
CA LEU A 121 18.84 3.41 14.40
C LEU A 121 19.62 3.11 15.68
N ASN A 122 19.09 2.19 16.50
CA ASN A 122 19.83 1.63 17.62
C ASN A 122 21.01 0.79 17.10
N GLU A 123 21.95 0.45 17.98
CA GLU A 123 23.18 -0.27 17.62
C GLU A 123 22.88 -1.61 16.93
N PHE A 124 21.94 -2.38 17.46
CA PHE A 124 21.56 -3.68 16.88
C PHE A 124 21.09 -3.56 15.43
N ASN A 125 20.16 -2.64 15.13
CA ASN A 125 19.66 -2.47 13.77
C ASN A 125 20.71 -1.83 12.85
N ARG A 126 21.50 -0.89 13.37
CA ARG A 126 22.59 -0.26 12.62
C ARG A 126 23.62 -1.29 12.15
N SER A 127 23.98 -2.27 12.99
CA SER A 127 25.03 -3.27 12.73
C SER A 127 24.88 -4.05 11.41
N TRP A 128 23.67 -4.10 10.84
CA TRP A 128 23.41 -4.74 9.54
C TRP A 128 22.77 -3.76 8.54
N ALA A 129 21.92 -2.84 9.00
CA ALA A 129 21.29 -1.86 8.12
C ALA A 129 22.28 -0.82 7.57
N GLU A 130 23.45 -0.67 8.18
CA GLU A 130 24.55 0.11 7.61
C GLU A 130 25.05 -0.42 6.27
N ASN A 131 24.63 -1.64 5.87
CA ASN A 131 24.92 -2.23 4.56
C ASN A 131 23.75 -2.13 3.54
N ALA A 132 22.64 -1.50 3.92
CA ALA A 132 21.46 -1.33 3.05
C ALA A 132 21.64 -0.22 1.99
N SER A 133 20.90 -0.27 0.89
CA SER A 133 20.96 0.71 -0.20
C SER A 133 20.16 2.00 0.11
N ALA A 134 19.09 1.90 0.91
CA ALA A 134 18.32 3.03 1.41
C ALA A 134 17.80 2.80 2.82
N LEU A 135 17.54 3.91 3.50
CA LEU A 135 16.76 3.96 4.74
C LEU A 135 15.51 4.82 4.52
N VAL A 136 14.38 4.39 5.08
CA VAL A 136 13.12 5.12 5.07
C VAL A 136 12.54 5.16 6.48
N ILE A 137 12.13 6.32 6.95
CA ILE A 137 11.29 6.50 8.14
C ILE A 137 9.84 6.64 7.68
N VAL A 138 8.99 5.74 8.17
CA VAL A 138 7.54 5.76 7.94
C VAL A 138 6.90 6.55 9.08
N LEU A 139 6.12 7.55 8.70
CA LEU A 139 5.34 8.39 9.59
C LEU A 139 3.87 8.29 9.20
N SER A 140 2.97 8.69 10.10
CA SER A 140 1.55 8.86 9.76
C SER A 140 0.96 10.07 10.48
N LYS A 141 0.11 10.84 9.79
CA LYS A 141 -0.59 11.97 10.38
C LYS A 141 -1.71 11.46 11.28
N THR A 142 -1.72 11.89 12.54
CA THR A 142 -2.68 11.40 13.56
C THR A 142 -4.05 12.07 13.49
N THR A 143 -4.21 13.01 12.57
CA THR A 143 -5.41 13.81 12.38
C THR A 143 -5.73 13.96 10.88
N PHE A 144 -6.99 14.23 10.56
CA PHE A 144 -7.44 14.55 9.21
C PHE A 144 -8.60 15.54 9.22
N ALA A 145 -8.81 16.24 8.11
CA ALA A 145 -10.01 17.04 7.89
C ALA A 145 -11.02 16.21 7.10
N PRO A 146 -12.23 15.94 7.64
CA PRO A 146 -13.27 15.22 6.90
C PRO A 146 -13.75 16.00 5.67
N PRO A 147 -14.34 15.32 4.66
CA PRO A 147 -14.91 16.00 3.49
C PRO A 147 -15.92 17.09 3.89
N GLY A 148 -15.69 18.32 3.42
CA GLY A 148 -16.56 19.47 3.72
C GLY A 148 -16.24 20.20 5.03
N SER A 149 -15.19 19.80 5.76
CA SER A 149 -14.70 20.50 6.95
C SER A 149 -13.26 20.97 6.75
N THR A 150 -12.90 22.10 7.37
CA THR A 150 -11.52 22.57 7.53
C THR A 150 -10.94 22.24 8.90
N GLU A 151 -11.77 21.78 9.84
CA GLU A 151 -11.34 21.40 11.18
C GLU A 151 -10.74 19.99 11.17
N GLU A 152 -9.56 19.86 11.76
CA GLU A 152 -8.92 18.55 11.93
C GLU A 152 -9.52 17.80 13.12
N VAL A 153 -9.81 16.53 12.89
CA VAL A 153 -10.23 15.57 13.92
C VAL A 153 -9.21 14.44 14.01
N ALA A 154 -9.24 13.68 15.11
CA ALA A 154 -8.39 12.51 15.27
C ALA A 154 -8.65 11.49 14.14
N MET A 155 -7.58 10.80 13.70
CA MET A 155 -7.64 9.77 12.67
C MET A 155 -7.26 8.40 13.25
N PRO A 156 -8.16 7.65 13.92
CA PRO A 156 -7.79 6.44 14.67
C PRO A 156 -7.13 5.34 13.83
N THR A 157 -7.33 5.33 12.52
CA THR A 157 -6.74 4.33 11.61
C THR A 157 -5.39 4.75 11.03
N HIS A 158 -4.82 5.89 11.43
CA HIS A 158 -3.61 6.44 10.81
C HIS A 158 -2.45 5.42 10.72
N SER A 159 -2.19 4.68 11.80
CA SER A 159 -1.14 3.65 11.84
C SER A 159 -1.52 2.39 11.05
N PHE A 160 -2.80 1.99 11.06
CA PHE A 160 -3.29 0.86 10.27
C PHE A 160 -3.14 1.12 8.76
N ASP A 161 -3.51 2.34 8.33
CA ASP A 161 -3.40 2.80 6.96
C ASP A 161 -1.93 2.93 6.54
N ALA A 162 -1.05 3.44 7.42
CA ALA A 162 0.40 3.45 7.18
C ALA A 162 1.02 2.04 7.11
N GLY A 163 0.49 1.08 7.89
CA GLY A 163 0.85 -0.33 7.80
C GLY A 163 0.51 -0.94 6.43
N SER A 164 -0.59 -0.52 5.83
CA SER A 164 -0.98 -0.91 4.46
C SER A 164 0.01 -0.34 3.43
N ALA A 165 0.38 0.93 3.55
CA ALA A 165 1.38 1.56 2.69
C ALA A 165 2.76 0.91 2.82
N TRP A 166 3.17 0.56 4.04
CA TRP A 166 4.36 -0.26 4.30
C TRP A 166 4.29 -1.63 3.60
N GLY A 167 3.12 -2.29 3.63
CA GLY A 167 2.91 -3.55 2.92
C GLY A 167 3.16 -3.41 1.42
N TYR A 168 2.60 -2.38 0.78
CA TYR A 168 2.79 -2.11 -0.65
C TYR A 168 4.25 -1.80 -0.99
N LEU A 169 4.92 -0.99 -0.15
CA LEU A 169 6.35 -0.70 -0.25
C LEU A 169 7.17 -2.01 -0.28
N ALA A 170 6.95 -2.88 0.70
CA ALA A 170 7.73 -4.11 0.83
C ALA A 170 7.47 -5.10 -0.32
N LEU A 171 6.23 -5.17 -0.82
CA LEU A 171 5.89 -5.99 -1.98
C LEU A 171 6.53 -5.46 -3.26
N GLN A 172 6.48 -4.15 -3.50
CA GLN A 172 7.11 -3.54 -4.67
C GLN A 172 8.63 -3.69 -4.65
N ALA A 173 9.26 -3.49 -3.48
CA ALA A 173 10.70 -3.73 -3.32
C ALA A 173 11.04 -5.15 -3.80
N SER A 174 10.31 -6.16 -3.29
CA SER A 174 10.51 -7.56 -3.66
C SER A 174 10.28 -7.83 -5.16
N LEU A 175 9.27 -7.23 -5.79
CA LEU A 175 9.04 -7.37 -7.24
C LEU A 175 10.16 -6.74 -8.07
N SER A 176 10.78 -5.67 -7.57
CA SER A 176 11.88 -4.95 -8.23
C SER A 176 13.27 -5.53 -7.92
N GLY A 177 13.35 -6.71 -7.29
CA GLY A 177 14.63 -7.36 -6.93
C GLY A 177 15.31 -6.79 -5.68
N TRP A 178 14.63 -5.90 -4.95
CA TRP A 178 15.06 -5.33 -3.67
C TRP A 178 14.39 -6.04 -2.49
N HIS A 179 14.91 -5.87 -1.28
CA HIS A 179 14.34 -6.45 -0.07
C HIS A 179 14.21 -5.43 1.04
N ALA A 180 12.99 -5.29 1.57
CA ALA A 180 12.68 -4.33 2.63
C ALA A 180 12.58 -5.02 4.01
N HIS A 181 13.19 -4.40 5.02
CA HIS A 181 13.16 -4.83 6.42
C HIS A 181 12.64 -3.72 7.33
N GLY A 182 11.47 -3.92 7.92
CA GLY A 182 10.86 -2.98 8.87
C GLY A 182 11.44 -3.13 10.28
N MET A 183 11.70 -2.02 10.94
CA MET A 183 12.42 -1.93 12.22
C MET A 183 11.66 -1.03 13.19
N ALA A 184 11.40 -1.54 14.39
CA ALA A 184 10.91 -0.74 15.52
C ALA A 184 12.05 -0.21 16.41
N GLY A 185 13.26 -0.81 16.33
CA GLY A 185 14.40 -0.44 17.16
C GLY A 185 15.16 0.78 16.63
N PHE A 186 14.64 1.97 16.87
CA PHE A 186 15.26 3.25 16.55
C PHE A 186 14.77 4.33 17.52
N ASP A 187 15.52 5.42 17.66
CA ASP A 187 15.22 6.47 18.62
C ASP A 187 14.13 7.42 18.08
N LYS A 188 12.89 7.27 18.56
CA LYS A 188 11.75 8.07 18.11
C LYS A 188 11.85 9.54 18.53
N GLU A 189 12.40 9.84 19.70
CA GLU A 189 12.53 11.23 20.17
C GLU A 189 13.63 11.97 19.40
N LYS A 190 14.77 11.32 19.18
CA LYS A 190 15.80 11.84 18.29
C LYS A 190 15.29 11.99 16.87
N THR A 191 14.54 11.01 16.36
CA THR A 191 13.91 11.08 15.03
C THR A 191 12.99 12.30 14.92
N ARG A 192 12.17 12.53 15.93
CA ARG A 192 11.27 13.69 15.99
C ARG A 192 12.04 15.00 15.87
N THR A 193 13.12 15.13 16.62
CA THR A 193 13.95 16.34 16.67
C THR A 193 14.75 16.53 15.37
N GLU A 194 15.52 15.52 14.95
CA GLU A 194 16.46 15.59 13.81
C GLU A 194 15.79 15.73 12.44
N LEU A 195 14.55 15.22 12.33
CA LEU A 195 13.76 15.29 11.10
C LEU A 195 12.65 16.34 11.17
N GLY A 196 12.52 17.07 12.29
CA GLY A 196 11.50 18.09 12.47
C GLY A 196 10.07 17.55 12.38
N VAL A 197 9.82 16.35 12.91
CA VAL A 197 8.50 15.69 12.82
C VAL A 197 7.50 16.40 13.72
N PRO A 198 6.40 16.97 13.20
CA PRO A 198 5.42 17.67 14.01
C PRO A 198 4.70 16.74 15.00
N ALA A 199 4.15 17.31 16.08
CA ALA A 199 3.50 16.54 17.15
C ALA A 199 2.30 15.71 16.67
N ASN A 200 1.57 16.18 15.65
CA ASN A 200 0.43 15.48 15.04
C ASN A 200 0.86 14.41 14.00
N PHE A 201 2.10 13.94 14.09
CA PHE A 201 2.58 12.79 13.33
C PHE A 201 3.12 11.72 14.29
N ALA A 202 2.61 10.50 14.11
CA ALA A 202 3.17 9.30 14.69
C ALA A 202 4.40 8.87 13.89
N ILE A 203 5.41 8.39 14.61
CA ILE A 203 6.62 7.78 14.04
C ILE A 203 6.42 6.27 14.11
N GLU A 204 6.21 5.64 12.96
CA GLU A 204 5.74 4.25 12.87
C GLU A 204 6.90 3.26 12.92
N ALA A 205 7.76 3.30 11.90
CA ALA A 205 8.84 2.35 11.70
C ALA A 205 9.99 2.97 10.92
N ALA A 206 11.18 2.42 11.09
CA ALA A 206 12.29 2.59 10.15
C ALA A 206 12.31 1.39 9.18
N VAL A 207 12.87 1.56 8.00
CA VAL A 207 12.93 0.55 6.95
C VAL A 207 14.31 0.58 6.33
N ALA A 208 14.95 -0.58 6.23
CA ALA A 208 16.12 -0.78 5.39
C ALA A 208 15.70 -1.42 4.07
N ILE A 209 16.28 -0.98 2.95
CA ILE A 209 16.05 -1.53 1.62
C ILE A 209 17.41 -1.82 0.99
N GLY A 210 17.62 -3.03 0.47
CA GLY A 210 18.85 -3.40 -0.24
C GLY A 210 18.71 -4.71 -1.00
N LYS A 211 19.73 -5.07 -1.79
CA LYS A 211 19.82 -6.41 -2.39
C LYS A 211 20.40 -7.40 -1.40
N ILE A 212 19.96 -8.66 -1.49
CA ILE A 212 20.51 -9.75 -0.67
C ILE A 212 22.01 -9.86 -0.94
N GLY A 213 22.80 -9.85 0.13
CA GLY A 213 24.23 -10.12 0.12
C GLY A 213 24.60 -11.44 0.79
N ASP A 214 25.90 -11.64 1.00
CA ASP A 214 26.41 -12.82 1.70
C ASP A 214 26.06 -12.77 3.20
N LYS A 215 25.35 -13.80 3.67
CA LYS A 215 25.02 -13.97 5.09
C LYS A 215 26.27 -14.05 5.97
N ALA A 216 27.44 -14.42 5.43
CA ALA A 216 28.70 -14.44 6.18
C ALA A 216 29.10 -13.05 6.71
N MET A 217 28.62 -11.97 6.08
CA MET A 217 28.84 -10.60 6.54
C MET A 217 28.08 -10.25 7.82
N LEU A 218 27.05 -11.04 8.19
CA LEU A 218 26.31 -10.82 9.41
C LEU A 218 27.07 -11.34 10.65
N PRO A 219 26.86 -10.73 11.84
CA PRO A 219 27.24 -11.32 13.11
C PRO A 219 26.69 -12.74 13.27
N GLU A 220 27.43 -13.62 13.95
CA GLU A 220 27.12 -15.06 14.05
C GLU A 220 25.67 -15.35 14.46
N GLY A 221 25.16 -14.64 15.48
CA GLY A 221 23.79 -14.81 15.97
C GLY A 221 22.68 -14.38 14.98
N LEU A 222 23.03 -13.66 13.91
CA LEU A 222 22.12 -13.28 12.82
C LEU A 222 22.23 -14.22 11.61
N ARG A 223 23.39 -14.87 11.39
CA ARG A 223 23.60 -15.76 10.24
C ARG A 223 22.60 -16.92 10.19
N SER A 224 22.31 -17.52 11.34
CA SER A 224 21.34 -18.61 11.46
C SER A 224 19.88 -18.17 11.31
N LYS A 225 19.62 -16.87 11.41
CA LYS A 225 18.28 -16.27 11.28
C LYS A 225 18.06 -15.67 9.89
N GLU A 226 19.04 -15.78 9.00
CA GLU A 226 18.99 -15.22 7.65
C GLU A 226 18.24 -16.16 6.70
N GLU A 227 16.99 -16.43 7.04
CA GLU A 227 16.08 -17.27 6.27
C GLU A 227 14.63 -16.77 6.37
N PRO A 228 13.76 -17.11 5.40
CA PRO A 228 12.36 -16.72 5.45
C PRO A 228 11.60 -17.34 6.66
N SER A 229 11.19 -16.51 7.62
CA SER A 229 10.42 -16.95 8.81
C SER A 229 9.09 -17.68 8.51
N PRO A 230 8.63 -18.63 9.36
CA PRO A 230 7.33 -19.30 9.22
C PRO A 230 6.16 -18.41 9.68
N ARG A 231 4.93 -18.93 9.63
CA ARG A 231 3.72 -18.30 10.19
C ARG A 231 2.98 -19.30 11.06
N LEU A 232 2.16 -18.79 11.98
CA LEU A 232 1.17 -19.60 12.67
C LEU A 232 0.21 -20.22 11.62
N PRO A 233 -0.34 -21.42 11.88
CA PRO A 233 -1.40 -21.97 11.05
C PRO A 233 -2.59 -21.00 10.94
N LEU A 234 -3.25 -20.93 9.79
CA LEU A 234 -4.31 -19.95 9.54
C LEU A 234 -5.43 -20.03 10.59
N GLN A 235 -5.80 -21.24 11.01
CA GLN A 235 -6.85 -21.49 12.02
C GLN A 235 -6.56 -20.90 13.40
N ALA A 236 -5.31 -20.55 13.70
CA ALA A 236 -4.97 -19.85 14.94
C ALA A 236 -5.25 -18.34 14.88
N LEU A 237 -5.57 -17.80 13.69
CA LEU A 237 -5.69 -16.37 13.42
C LEU A 237 -7.09 -15.97 12.92
N VAL A 238 -7.94 -16.94 12.57
CA VAL A 238 -9.24 -16.67 11.94
C VAL A 238 -10.37 -17.39 12.67
N SER A 239 -11.52 -16.72 12.73
CA SER A 239 -12.76 -17.27 13.26
C SER A 239 -13.94 -16.73 12.47
N GLU A 240 -14.81 -17.61 11.98
CA GLU A 240 -16.03 -17.21 11.28
C GLU A 240 -17.13 -16.79 12.28
N GLY A 241 -17.75 -15.64 12.04
CA GLY A 241 -18.90 -15.12 12.79
C GLY A 241 -18.56 -14.51 14.15
N THR A 242 -17.82 -15.22 15.01
CA THR A 242 -17.51 -14.78 16.38
C THR A 242 -16.04 -15.04 16.70
N PHE A 243 -15.41 -14.10 17.41
CA PHE A 243 -14.04 -14.22 17.88
C PHE A 243 -13.86 -15.48 18.74
N LYS A 244 -12.91 -16.32 18.34
CA LYS A 244 -12.45 -17.49 19.10
C LYS A 244 -10.99 -17.23 19.45
N GLY A 245 -10.76 -16.74 20.67
CA GLY A 245 -9.43 -16.48 21.22
C GLY A 245 -8.77 -17.72 21.77
#